data_AF-A0A5C5HF67-F1
#
_entry.id   AF-A0A5C5HF67-F1
#
_cell.length_a   1.000
_cell.length_b   1.000
_cell.length_c   1.000
_cell.angle_alpha   90.00
_cell.angle_beta   90.00
_cell.angle_gamma   90.00
#
_symmetry.space_group_name_H-M   'P 1'
#
loop_
_entity.id
_entity.type
_entity.pdbx_description
1 polymer ?
#
loop_
_entity_poly.entity_id
_entity_poly.type
_entity_poly.pdbx_seq_one_letter_code
_entity_poly.pdbx_strand_id
1 'polypeptide(L)'
;MKEVKIYTIVSDQLSPPITGESFCTDMVRHSDYAELEDKYAALAADNDKAMESLKQADAVVKLAHEKFSALASENAALKKSEVEFNEYCRRECEDVGDTWVDDFTETPATDAFLAEVRASARNEGINYAASRLAAAFNHGFLDKPVSEVLDVTRMILSAKEDLANDPPPADNGLSGEYAEKAIEEWADQIRKGVQS
;
A
#
# COMPACT_ATOMS: atom_id res chain seq x y z
N MET A 1 -1.48 16.12 19.53
CA MET A 1 -1.11 17.51 19.16
C MET A 1 -1.04 18.35 20.42
N LYS A 2 0.01 19.17 20.60
CA LYS A 2 -0.03 20.28 21.57
C LYS A 2 -1.16 21.21 21.11
N GLU A 3 -2.10 21.55 21.97
CA GLU A 3 -3.15 22.54 21.62
C GLU A 3 -2.48 23.81 21.10
N VAL A 4 -2.93 24.29 19.94
CA VAL A 4 -2.52 25.59 19.42
C VAL A 4 -3.09 26.63 20.37
N LYS A 5 -2.21 27.28 21.13
CA LYS A 5 -2.61 28.34 22.06
C LYS A 5 -2.89 29.59 21.26
N ILE A 6 -4.17 29.90 21.13
CA ILE A 6 -4.64 31.16 20.56
C ILE A 6 -4.68 32.19 21.69
N TYR A 7 -3.95 33.29 21.52
CA TYR A 7 -3.95 34.40 22.46
C TYR A 7 -4.81 35.52 21.89
N THR A 8 -5.80 35.96 22.66
CA THR A 8 -6.62 37.10 22.28
C THR A 8 -6.03 38.36 22.89
N ILE A 9 -5.78 39.38 22.06
CA ILE A 9 -5.32 40.70 22.50
C ILE A 9 -6.25 41.79 21.97
N VAL A 10 -6.41 42.86 22.75
CA VAL A 10 -7.17 44.04 22.36
C VAL A 10 -6.30 44.90 21.43
N SER A 11 -6.89 45.46 20.38
CA SER A 11 -6.16 46.14 19.29
C SER A 11 -5.31 47.35 19.73
N ASP A 12 -5.63 47.94 20.88
CA ASP A 12 -4.91 49.06 21.49
C ASP A 12 -3.53 48.65 22.08
N GLN A 13 -3.33 47.37 22.39
CA GLN A 13 -2.07 46.82 22.89
C GLN A 13 -1.11 46.38 21.77
N LEU A 14 -1.52 46.47 20.50
CA LEU A 14 -0.69 46.14 19.34
C LEU A 14 0.22 47.31 18.95
N SER A 15 1.37 47.01 18.36
CA SER A 15 2.30 48.03 17.84
C SER A 15 2.72 47.69 16.40
N PRO A 16 2.30 48.47 15.39
CA PRO A 16 1.42 49.64 15.49
C PRO A 16 -0.03 49.23 15.89
N PRO A 17 -0.77 50.12 16.57
CA PRO A 17 -2.16 49.84 16.92
C PRO A 17 -3.01 49.69 15.66
N ILE A 18 -3.86 48.66 15.62
CA ILE A 18 -4.80 48.47 14.50
C ILE A 18 -6.07 49.25 14.84
N THR A 19 -6.33 50.35 14.15
CA THR A 19 -7.54 51.17 14.33
C THR A 19 -8.68 50.66 13.45
N GLY A 20 -9.68 50.03 14.07
CA GLY A 20 -10.93 49.55 13.49
C GLY A 20 -11.87 49.05 14.60
N GLU A 21 -13.17 48.92 14.35
CA GLU A 21 -14.17 48.53 15.36
C GLU A 21 -13.73 47.25 16.10
N SER A 22 -13.89 47.28 17.43
CA SER A 22 -13.33 46.34 18.42
C SER A 22 -13.39 44.88 17.97
N PHE A 23 -12.30 44.39 17.38
CA PHE A 23 -12.13 42.98 17.08
C PHE A 23 -10.98 42.45 17.93
N CYS A 24 -11.32 41.57 18.86
CA CYS A 24 -10.35 40.67 19.48
C CYS A 24 -9.50 40.03 18.37
N THR A 25 -8.21 40.37 18.30
CA THR A 25 -7.33 39.80 17.29
C THR A 25 -6.70 38.55 17.89
N ASP A 26 -7.01 37.40 17.30
CA ASP A 26 -6.43 36.12 17.69
C ASP A 26 -5.00 36.04 17.12
N MET A 27 -4.03 35.90 18.02
CA MET A 27 -2.61 35.86 17.70
C MET A 27 -2.00 34.54 18.12
N VAL A 28 -1.07 34.05 17.29
CA VAL A 28 -0.19 32.93 17.61
C VAL A 28 1.19 33.49 17.93
N ARG A 29 1.86 32.96 18.95
CA ARG A 29 3.24 33.36 19.24
C ARG A 29 4.14 32.95 18.07
N HIS A 30 5.05 33.83 17.70
CA HIS A 30 6.02 33.52 16.65
C HIS A 30 6.80 32.23 16.94
N SER A 31 7.16 31.95 18.20
CA SER A 31 7.81 30.70 18.60
C SER A 31 6.95 29.46 18.32
N ASP A 32 5.65 29.54 18.60
CA ASP A 32 4.73 28.42 18.43
C ASP A 32 4.47 28.16 16.94
N TYR A 33 4.43 29.23 16.14
CA TYR A 33 4.32 29.16 14.69
C TYR A 33 5.62 28.63 14.04
N ALA A 34 6.79 29.10 14.48
CA ALA A 34 8.09 28.58 14.02
C ALA A 34 8.25 27.09 14.33
N GLU A 35 7.87 26.64 15.54
CA GLU A 35 7.85 25.21 15.89
C GLU A 35 6.90 24.39 15.00
N LEU A 36 5.82 24.99 14.49
CA LEU A 36 4.88 24.32 13.60
C LEU A 36 5.45 24.23 12.17
N GLU A 37 6.06 25.31 11.68
CA GLU A 37 6.75 25.33 10.39
C GLU A 37 7.89 24.29 10.34
N ASP A 38 8.70 24.20 11.40
CA ASP A 38 9.76 23.19 11.51
C ASP A 38 9.21 21.76 11.45
N LYS A 39 8.10 21.48 12.15
CA LYS A 39 7.45 20.17 12.11
C LYS A 39 6.85 19.86 10.74
N TYR A 40 6.25 20.85 10.09
CA TYR A 40 5.70 20.71 8.75
C TYR A 40 6.81 20.42 7.74
N ALA A 41 7.93 21.14 7.83
CA ALA A 41 9.11 20.91 6.99
C ALA A 41 9.70 19.51 7.19
N ALA A 42 9.83 19.06 8.44
CA ALA A 42 10.29 17.71 8.75
C ALA A 42 9.35 16.63 8.19
N LEU A 43 8.04 16.83 8.32
CA LEU A 43 7.03 15.90 7.82
C LEU A 43 6.97 15.85 6.29
N ALA A 44 7.12 16.99 5.61
CA ALA A 44 7.24 17.04 4.17
C ALA A 44 8.45 16.23 3.69
N ALA A 45 9.60 16.41 4.34
CA ALA A 45 10.82 15.65 4.04
C ALA A 45 10.67 14.14 4.29
N ASP A 46 10.03 13.74 5.40
CA ASP A 46 9.77 12.32 5.69
C ASP A 46 8.77 11.72 4.69
N ASN A 47 7.73 12.46 4.30
CA ASN A 47 6.78 12.02 3.27
C ASN A 47 7.46 11.84 1.91
N ASP A 48 8.32 12.77 1.49
CA ASP A 48 9.10 12.67 0.26
C ASP A 48 9.99 11.43 0.27
N LYS A 49 10.71 11.20 1.38
CA LYS A 49 11.56 10.02 1.56
C LYS A 49 10.76 8.73 1.50
N ALA A 50 9.59 8.72 2.11
CA ALA A 50 8.74 7.55 2.16
C ALA A 50 8.03 7.29 0.82
N MET A 51 7.72 8.34 0.04
CA MET A 51 7.27 8.22 -1.35
C MET A 51 8.37 7.67 -2.26
N GLU A 52 9.62 8.10 -2.07
CA GLU A 52 10.75 7.58 -2.83
C GLU A 52 11.02 6.09 -2.50
N SER A 53 10.95 5.74 -1.21
CA SER A 53 11.06 4.34 -0.77
C SER A 53 9.96 3.46 -1.39
N LEU A 54 8.74 3.99 -1.51
CA LEU A 54 7.64 3.31 -2.20
C LEU A 54 7.91 3.08 -3.68
N LYS A 55 8.39 4.10 -4.40
CA LYS A 55 8.73 3.97 -5.82
C LYS A 55 9.81 2.90 -6.04
N GLN A 56 10.79 2.85 -5.15
CA GLN A 56 11.84 1.84 -5.20
C GLN A 56 11.29 0.44 -4.92
N ALA A 57 10.43 0.29 -3.91
CA ALA A 57 9.76 -0.98 -3.61
C ALA A 57 8.88 -1.45 -4.78
N ASP A 58 8.10 -0.55 -5.38
CA ASP A 58 7.27 -0.83 -6.55
C ASP A 58 8.11 -1.29 -7.75
N ALA A 59 9.23 -0.62 -8.02
CA ALA A 59 10.15 -1.02 -9.08
C ALA A 59 10.74 -2.43 -8.84
N VAL A 60 11.08 -2.75 -7.58
CA VAL A 60 11.57 -4.09 -7.21
C VAL A 60 10.48 -5.14 -7.40
N VAL A 61 9.24 -4.85 -6.99
CA VAL A 61 8.08 -5.74 -7.15
C VAL A 61 7.79 -5.98 -8.63
N LYS A 62 7.80 -4.92 -9.45
CA LYS A 62 7.60 -5.02 -10.90
C LYS A 62 8.67 -5.88 -11.56
N LEU A 63 9.94 -5.64 -11.23
CA LEU A 63 11.05 -6.45 -11.74
C LEU A 63 10.94 -7.91 -11.31
N ALA A 64 10.56 -8.17 -10.06
CA ALA A 64 10.31 -9.52 -9.58
C ALA A 64 9.15 -10.18 -10.35
N HIS A 65 8.06 -9.46 -10.58
CA HIS A 65 6.92 -9.93 -11.36
C HIS A 65 7.30 -10.27 -12.81
N GLU A 66 8.10 -9.43 -13.46
CA GLU A 66 8.63 -9.69 -14.81
C GLU A 66 9.50 -10.97 -14.83
N LYS A 67 10.41 -11.12 -13.86
CA LYS A 67 11.26 -12.32 -13.74
C LYS A 67 10.44 -13.58 -13.45
N PHE A 68 9.46 -13.50 -12.56
CA PHE A 68 8.59 -14.63 -12.26
C PHE A 68 7.69 -15.00 -13.45
N SER A 69 7.22 -14.03 -14.22
CA SER A 69 6.43 -14.28 -15.44
C SER A 69 7.28 -14.95 -16.52
N ALA A 70 8.54 -14.52 -16.68
CA ALA A 70 9.49 -15.18 -17.58
C ALA A 70 9.76 -16.62 -17.13
N LEU A 71 10.02 -16.84 -15.84
CA LEU A 71 10.26 -18.18 -15.28
C LEU A 71 9.03 -19.09 -15.40
N ALA A 72 7.83 -18.55 -15.20
CA ALA A 72 6.58 -19.29 -15.41
C ALA A 72 6.41 -19.71 -16.88
N SER A 73 6.81 -18.85 -17.83
CA SER A 73 6.78 -19.15 -19.26
C SER A 73 7.81 -20.22 -19.63
N GLU A 74 9.04 -20.14 -19.09
CA GLU A 74 10.06 -21.18 -19.27
C GLU A 74 9.61 -22.52 -18.68
N ASN A 75 9.03 -22.53 -17.48
CA ASN A 75 8.47 -23.74 -16.87
C ASN A 75 7.34 -24.33 -17.70
N ALA A 76 6.45 -23.50 -18.27
CA ALA A 76 5.40 -23.98 -19.17
C ALA A 76 5.98 -24.60 -20.46
N ALA A 77 7.03 -24.00 -21.02
CA ALA A 77 7.73 -24.53 -22.18
C ALA A 77 8.46 -25.85 -21.87
N LEU A 78 9.12 -25.95 -20.71
CA LEU A 78 9.78 -27.18 -20.25
C LEU A 78 8.75 -28.31 -20.04
N LYS A 79 7.64 -28.03 -19.34
CA LYS A 79 6.55 -29.00 -19.18
C LYS A 79 5.99 -29.47 -20.52
N LYS A 80 5.83 -28.56 -21.49
CA LYS A 80 5.41 -28.92 -22.84
C LYS A 80 6.45 -29.80 -23.55
N SER A 81 7.73 -29.46 -23.44
CA SER A 81 8.82 -30.28 -23.99
C SER A 81 8.86 -31.68 -23.39
N GLU A 82 8.54 -31.82 -22.11
CA GLU A 82 8.48 -33.11 -21.42
C GLU A 82 7.28 -33.95 -21.89
N VAL A 83 6.12 -33.32 -22.13
CA VAL A 83 4.96 -33.98 -22.78
C VAL A 83 5.34 -34.46 -24.18
N GLU A 84 5.96 -33.61 -25.01
CA GLU A 84 6.37 -33.96 -26.37
C GLU A 84 7.42 -35.08 -26.38
N PHE A 85 8.33 -35.08 -25.40
CA PHE A 85 9.32 -36.15 -25.21
C PHE A 85 8.63 -37.48 -24.83
N ASN A 86 7.71 -37.47 -23.87
CA ASN A 86 6.93 -38.66 -23.50
C ASN A 86 6.12 -39.21 -24.68
N GLU A 87 5.51 -38.35 -25.50
CA GLU A 87 4.80 -38.77 -26.72
C GLU A 87 5.73 -39.40 -27.75
N TYR A 88 6.94 -38.86 -27.92
CA TYR A 88 7.96 -39.43 -28.79
C TYR A 88 8.38 -40.83 -28.30
N CYS A 89 8.77 -40.94 -27.03
CA CYS A 89 9.20 -42.21 -26.44
C CYS A 89 8.09 -43.28 -26.45
N ARG A 90 6.83 -42.90 -26.21
CA ARG A 90 5.68 -43.82 -26.31
C ARG A 90 5.58 -44.47 -27.68
N ARG A 91 5.69 -43.67 -28.74
CA ARG A 91 5.59 -44.15 -30.12
C ARG A 91 6.76 -45.06 -30.50
N GLU A 92 7.99 -44.71 -30.12
CA GLU A 92 9.16 -45.55 -30.38
C GLU A 92 9.11 -46.88 -29.60
N CYS A 93 8.57 -46.89 -28.38
CA CYS A 93 8.36 -48.11 -27.60
C CYS A 93 7.27 -49.00 -28.20
N GLU A 94 6.15 -48.42 -28.66
CA GLU A 94 5.07 -49.16 -29.32
C GLU A 94 5.56 -49.88 -30.59
N ASP A 95 6.44 -49.24 -31.37
CA ASP A 95 6.99 -49.81 -32.62
C ASP A 95 7.84 -51.07 -32.38
N VAL A 96 8.40 -51.25 -31.18
CA VAL A 96 9.15 -52.45 -30.78
C VAL A 96 8.35 -53.40 -29.87
N GLY A 97 7.07 -53.13 -29.65
CA GLY A 97 6.18 -53.94 -28.83
C GLY A 97 6.37 -53.78 -27.32
N ASP A 98 7.00 -52.69 -26.89
CA ASP A 98 7.19 -52.33 -25.48
C ASP A 98 6.22 -51.22 -25.05
N THR A 99 6.11 -50.93 -23.75
CA THR A 99 5.21 -49.90 -23.20
C THR A 99 5.98 -48.81 -22.46
N TRP A 100 5.83 -47.57 -22.91
CA TRP A 100 6.36 -46.39 -22.22
C TRP A 100 5.49 -45.99 -21.03
N VAL A 101 6.11 -45.50 -19.96
CA VAL A 101 5.43 -44.88 -18.82
C VAL A 101 5.84 -43.42 -18.79
N ASP A 102 4.87 -42.53 -18.88
CA ASP A 102 5.11 -41.09 -18.80
C ASP A 102 5.74 -40.74 -17.43
N ASP A 103 6.78 -39.93 -17.46
CA ASP A 103 7.38 -39.31 -16.27
C ASP A 103 7.37 -37.79 -16.42
N PHE A 104 7.00 -37.08 -15.36
CA PHE A 104 6.91 -35.62 -15.34
C PHE A 104 7.68 -35.07 -14.15
N THR A 105 8.52 -34.08 -14.41
CA THR A 105 9.31 -33.42 -13.39
C THR A 105 8.43 -32.46 -12.60
N GLU A 106 7.97 -32.90 -11.43
CA GLU A 106 7.31 -32.02 -10.48
C GLU A 106 8.31 -31.09 -9.78
N THR A 107 7.90 -29.86 -9.48
CA THR A 107 8.75 -28.84 -8.80
C THR A 107 8.12 -28.35 -7.49
N PRO A 108 7.75 -29.24 -6.55
CA PRO A 108 7.00 -28.88 -5.35
C PRO A 108 7.75 -27.89 -4.44
N ALA A 109 9.09 -27.93 -4.44
CA ALA A 109 9.91 -26.97 -3.70
C ALA A 109 9.79 -25.54 -4.25
N THR A 110 9.70 -25.39 -5.57
CA THR A 110 9.51 -24.08 -6.23
C THR A 110 8.11 -23.54 -5.96
N ASP A 111 7.09 -24.40 -6.05
CA ASP A 111 5.71 -24.00 -5.78
C ASP A 111 5.53 -23.57 -4.31
N ALA A 112 6.14 -24.30 -3.37
CA ALA A 112 6.16 -23.93 -1.96
C ALA A 112 6.87 -22.58 -1.73
N PHE A 113 8.02 -22.35 -2.36
CA PHE A 113 8.74 -21.08 -2.27
C PHE A 113 7.94 -19.91 -2.85
N LEU A 114 7.30 -20.07 -4.01
CA LEU A 114 6.46 -19.02 -4.59
C LEU A 114 5.23 -18.70 -3.72
N ALA A 115 4.63 -19.72 -3.11
CA ALA A 115 3.54 -19.53 -2.15
C ALA A 115 4.02 -18.75 -0.92
N GLU A 116 5.19 -19.09 -0.37
CA GLU A 116 5.81 -18.39 0.76
C GLU A 116 6.11 -16.93 0.45
N VAL A 117 6.76 -16.65 -0.69
CA VAL A 117 7.07 -15.27 -1.12
C VAL A 117 5.80 -14.44 -1.27
N ARG A 118 4.75 -14.99 -1.88
CA ARG A 118 3.45 -14.31 -2.01
C ARG A 118 2.82 -14.04 -0.65
N ALA A 119 2.88 -14.98 0.29
CA ALA A 119 2.37 -14.80 1.64
C ALA A 119 3.13 -13.68 2.38
N SER A 120 4.47 -13.67 2.30
CA SER A 120 5.29 -12.60 2.92
C SER A 120 4.97 -11.23 2.34
N ALA A 121 4.93 -11.11 1.01
CA ALA A 121 4.65 -9.84 0.34
C ALA A 121 3.28 -9.26 0.73
N ARG A 122 2.25 -10.12 0.85
CA ARG A 122 0.92 -9.69 1.30
C ARG A 122 0.93 -9.21 2.75
N ASN A 123 1.62 -9.94 3.64
CA ASN A 123 1.75 -9.56 5.05
C ASN A 123 2.46 -8.22 5.22
N GLU A 124 3.53 -7.99 4.45
CA GLU A 124 4.27 -6.72 4.42
C GLU A 124 3.40 -5.58 3.89
N GLY A 125 2.66 -5.79 2.80
CA GLY A 125 1.73 -4.80 2.26
C GLY A 125 0.64 -4.39 3.27
N ILE A 126 0.06 -5.34 3.99
CA ILE A 126 -0.93 -5.07 5.05
C ILE A 126 -0.31 -4.26 6.19
N ASN A 127 0.87 -4.66 6.66
CA ASN A 127 1.60 -3.91 7.71
C ASN A 127 1.86 -2.48 7.29
N TYR A 128 2.28 -2.29 6.04
CA TYR A 128 2.59 -1.00 5.48
C TYR A 128 1.34 -0.09 5.43
N ALA A 129 0.22 -0.59 4.93
CA ALA A 129 -1.04 0.14 4.89
C ALA A 129 -1.53 0.56 6.29
N ALA A 130 -1.52 -0.37 7.26
CA ALA A 130 -1.87 -0.09 8.65
C ALA A 130 -0.93 0.96 9.28
N SER A 131 0.38 0.86 9.02
CA SER A 131 1.37 1.81 9.53
C SER A 131 1.17 3.22 8.96
N ARG A 132 0.84 3.33 7.67
CA ARG A 132 0.53 4.62 7.04
C ARG A 132 -0.74 5.26 7.60
N LEU A 133 -1.79 4.47 7.84
CA LEU A 133 -3.00 4.95 8.50
C LEU A 133 -2.71 5.49 9.91
N ALA A 134 -1.97 4.71 10.71
CA ALA A 134 -1.59 5.12 12.06
C ALA A 134 -0.71 6.38 12.06
N ALA A 135 0.24 6.48 11.12
CA ALA A 135 1.06 7.67 10.94
C ALA A 135 0.22 8.89 10.56
N ALA A 136 -0.71 8.74 9.60
CA ALA A 136 -1.59 9.81 9.18
C ALA A 136 -2.38 10.40 10.36
N PHE A 137 -2.89 9.54 11.24
CA PHE A 137 -3.53 9.97 12.48
C PHE A 137 -2.57 10.67 13.46
N ASN A 138 -1.43 10.07 13.77
CA ASN A 138 -0.45 10.64 14.73
C ASN A 138 0.08 12.01 14.29
N HIS A 139 0.16 12.25 12.99
CA HIS A 139 0.59 13.52 12.40
C HIS A 139 -0.56 14.53 12.19
N GLY A 140 -1.80 14.19 12.55
CA GLY A 140 -2.94 15.10 12.52
C GLY A 140 -3.61 15.26 11.16
N PHE A 141 -3.34 14.36 10.20
CA PHE A 141 -4.04 14.35 8.90
C PHE A 141 -5.46 13.77 8.99
N LEU A 142 -5.75 13.01 10.04
CA LEU A 142 -7.07 12.43 10.29
C LEU A 142 -7.66 13.01 11.57
N ASP A 143 -8.75 13.76 11.43
CA ASP A 143 -9.52 14.29 12.55
C ASP A 143 -10.64 13.31 12.95
N LYS A 144 -10.22 12.18 13.56
CA LYS A 144 -11.08 11.09 14.00
C LYS A 144 -10.73 10.67 15.43
N PRO A 145 -11.67 10.13 16.21
CA PRO A 145 -11.34 9.64 17.54
C PRO A 145 -10.38 8.45 17.44
N VAL A 146 -9.48 8.33 18.43
CA VAL A 146 -8.49 7.23 18.51
C VAL A 146 -9.14 5.86 18.39
N SER A 147 -10.35 5.68 18.92
CA SER A 147 -11.09 4.42 18.84
C SER A 147 -11.42 4.03 17.40
N GLU A 148 -11.90 4.96 16.57
CA GLU A 148 -12.21 4.69 15.17
C GLU A 148 -10.94 4.34 14.38
N VAL A 149 -9.87 5.10 14.59
CA VAL A 149 -8.58 4.82 13.91
C VAL A 149 -8.02 3.48 14.36
N LEU A 150 -8.11 3.15 15.65
CA LEU A 150 -7.70 1.86 16.19
C LEU A 150 -8.48 0.72 15.55
N ASP A 151 -9.80 0.85 15.44
CA ASP A 151 -10.67 -0.18 14.86
C ASP A 151 -10.35 -0.40 13.37
N VAL A 152 -10.18 0.67 12.59
CA VAL A 152 -9.77 0.56 11.18
C VAL A 152 -8.35 -0.01 11.05
N THR A 153 -7.41 0.40 11.89
CA THR A 153 -6.04 -0.14 11.88
C THR A 153 -6.04 -1.63 12.20
N ARG A 154 -6.84 -2.05 13.18
CA ARG A 154 -7.03 -3.47 13.52
C ARG A 154 -7.69 -4.24 12.39
N MET A 155 -8.72 -3.69 11.75
CA MET A 155 -9.39 -4.29 10.60
C MET A 155 -8.42 -4.52 9.43
N ILE A 156 -7.51 -3.57 9.16
CA ILE A 156 -6.48 -3.78 8.13
C ILE A 156 -5.53 -4.91 8.56
N LEU A 157 -5.07 -4.92 9.81
CA LEU A 157 -4.15 -5.94 10.29
C LEU A 157 -4.77 -7.35 10.37
N SER A 158 -6.08 -7.46 10.63
CA SER A 158 -6.78 -8.75 10.67
C SER A 158 -6.89 -9.40 9.30
N ALA A 159 -6.73 -8.64 8.21
CA ALA A 159 -6.68 -9.19 6.85
C ALA A 159 -5.56 -10.24 6.66
N LYS A 160 -4.54 -10.27 7.53
CA LYS A 160 -3.54 -11.35 7.53
C LYS A 160 -4.11 -12.69 7.96
N GLU A 161 -5.01 -12.68 8.93
CA GLU A 161 -5.70 -13.88 9.38
C GLU A 161 -6.65 -14.38 8.29
N ASP A 162 -7.34 -13.46 7.60
CA ASP A 162 -8.18 -13.79 6.45
C ASP A 162 -7.36 -14.45 5.33
N LEU A 163 -6.21 -13.87 4.97
CA LEU A 163 -5.32 -14.42 3.94
C LEU A 163 -4.66 -15.76 4.31
N ALA A 164 -4.56 -16.08 5.60
CA ALA A 164 -4.00 -17.34 6.08
C ALA A 164 -5.04 -18.47 6.09
N ASN A 165 -6.33 -18.13 6.24
CA ASN A 165 -7.41 -19.08 6.46
C ASN A 165 -8.36 -19.23 5.26
N ASP A 166 -8.45 -18.23 4.39
CA ASP A 166 -9.28 -18.27 3.19
C ASP A 166 -8.45 -18.54 1.93
N PRO A 167 -9.03 -19.13 0.87
CA PRO A 167 -8.43 -19.15 -0.46
C PRO A 167 -8.01 -17.72 -0.84
N PRO A 168 -6.89 -17.52 -1.54
CA PRO A 168 -6.49 -16.20 -2.00
C PRO A 168 -7.70 -15.51 -2.64
N PRO A 169 -8.01 -14.25 -2.28
CA PRO A 169 -9.07 -13.53 -2.96
C PRO A 169 -8.80 -13.59 -4.46
N ALA A 170 -9.86 -13.61 -5.27
CA ALA A 170 -9.72 -13.43 -6.71
C ALA A 170 -8.82 -12.20 -6.97
N ASP A 171 -8.05 -12.19 -8.06
CA ASP A 171 -7.04 -11.15 -8.34
C ASP A 171 -7.57 -9.70 -8.24
N ASN A 172 -8.89 -9.51 -8.25
CA ASN A 172 -9.60 -8.25 -8.12
C ASN A 172 -9.44 -7.51 -6.77
N GLY A 173 -8.99 -8.17 -5.70
CA GLY A 173 -8.78 -7.53 -4.38
C GLY A 173 -7.43 -6.84 -4.21
N LEU A 174 -6.45 -7.16 -5.08
CA LEU A 174 -5.06 -6.70 -4.98
C LEU A 174 -4.66 -5.71 -6.08
N SER A 175 -5.52 -5.51 -7.08
CA SER A 175 -5.25 -4.63 -8.23
C SER A 175 -5.20 -3.14 -7.85
N GLY A 176 -5.78 -2.76 -6.71
CA GLY A 176 -5.93 -1.35 -6.32
C GLY A 176 -7.12 -0.65 -6.98
N GLU A 177 -7.80 -1.28 -7.94
CA GLU A 177 -8.90 -0.68 -8.72
C GLU A 177 -10.00 -0.08 -7.84
N TYR A 178 -10.33 -0.73 -6.71
CA TYR A 178 -11.29 -0.19 -5.76
C TYR A 178 -10.82 1.14 -5.15
N ALA A 179 -9.55 1.22 -4.75
CA ALA A 179 -8.97 2.43 -4.16
C ALA A 179 -8.85 3.55 -5.20
N GLU A 180 -8.44 3.22 -6.43
CA GLU A 180 -8.36 4.17 -7.55
C GLU A 180 -9.74 4.76 -7.87
N LYS A 181 -10.76 3.90 -7.99
CA LYS A 181 -12.14 4.33 -8.21
C LYS A 181 -12.67 5.20 -7.06
N ALA A 182 -12.38 4.83 -5.81
CA ALA A 182 -12.78 5.63 -4.66
C ALA A 182 -12.15 7.03 -4.68
N ILE A 183 -10.88 7.15 -5.09
CA ILE A 183 -10.20 8.45 -5.26
C ILE A 183 -10.93 9.31 -6.30
N GLU A 184 -11.28 8.75 -7.45
CA GLU A 184 -12.05 9.46 -8.49
C GLU A 184 -13.40 9.94 -7.97
N GLU A 185 -14.14 9.06 -7.30
CA GLU A 185 -15.46 9.36 -6.73
C GLU A 185 -15.39 10.47 -5.65
N TRP A 186 -14.40 10.43 -4.77
CA TRP A 186 -14.20 11.46 -3.75
C TRP A 186 -13.77 12.79 -4.35
N ALA A 187 -12.89 12.79 -5.35
CA ALA A 187 -12.49 13.99 -6.07
C ALA A 187 -13.71 14.67 -6.73
N ASP A 188 -14.62 13.90 -7.30
CA ASP A 188 -15.88 14.41 -7.85
C ASP A 188 -16.80 15.02 -6.81
N GLN A 189 -16.93 14.38 -5.65
CA GLN A 189 -17.74 14.91 -4.55
C GLN A 189 -17.20 16.26 -4.06
N ILE A 190 -15.88 16.38 -3.92
CA ILE A 190 -15.21 17.64 -3.55
C ILE A 190 -15.47 18.72 -4.61
N ARG A 191 -15.31 18.41 -5.90
CA ARG A 191 -15.57 19.36 -7.00
C ARG A 191 -17.01 19.89 -7.00
N LYS A 192 -17.99 19.04 -6.69
CA LYS A 192 -19.42 19.42 -6.62
C LYS A 192 -19.74 20.22 -5.36
N GLY A 193 -19.09 19.91 -4.23
CA GLY A 193 -19.29 20.62 -2.95
C GLY A 193 -18.72 22.03 -2.91
N VAL A 194 -17.72 22.36 -3.74
CA VAL A 194 -17.11 23.70 -3.85
C VAL A 194 -17.97 24.69 -4.66
N GLN A 195 -19.03 24.24 -5.32
CA GLN A 195 -19.94 25.08 -6.12
C GLN A 195 -21.23 25.51 -5.38
N SER A 196 -21.33 25.32 -4.05
CA SER A 196 -22.47 25.80 -3.24
C SER A 196 -22.10 26.97 -2.34
#